data_AF-A0A3M1G480-F1
#
_entry.id   AF-A0A3M1G480-F1
#
_cell.length_a   1.000
_cell.length_b   1.000
_cell.length_c   1.000
_cell.angle_alpha   90.00
_cell.angle_beta   90.00
_cell.angle_gamma   90.00
#
_symmetry.space_group_name_H-M   'P 1'
#
loop_
_entity.id
_entity.type
_entity.pdbx_description
1 polymer ?
#
loop_
_entity_poly.entity_id
_entity_poly.type
_entity_poly.pdbx_seq_one_letter_code
_entity_poly.pdbx_strand_id
1 'polypeptide(L)'
;AGGKSTVLFRLAQEIVAAGARVVTTTTTRMFFAQTEQAPARILLPAGDTSENHLPWSELVETLAVHRHCLLAGPPVGDKVAGLAPETVDGLVDRAAELGLAAILVEADGARQRPVKAPAEYEPQLPTSTTHLIPVLGVDGVGARLDEPLVHRPERLRRLLGVEDPDARLTPEMAARLLLHPQGGAKGCTADMQFMPLLNKADPPPRLAAARIAARILASRQQAACITAVGRPRGEPVLERWGPTAAVVLAGGASRRMGRLKQLLRLDDEPLVVRAARLALESDPDQVLVVTGASGDRIAEALQGLRNTVGPRLQLVHNPAWTGGQSTSVTAAVNALSPETQAALFLPVDQPLLPVALLRRLWCAWRQGGDLVAVSVDGVVRGAPAVFDRRFFHALTRLEGDRGARNLLRTHRGEIHTVSAQAAWLQDVDTPEDWRGLQG
;
A
#
# COMPACT_ATOMS: atom_id res chain seq x y z
N ALA A 1 -12.63 -14.29 12.27
CA ALA A 1 -13.47 -13.06 12.13
C ALA A 1 -12.75 -12.11 11.18
N GLY A 2 -13.46 -11.45 10.27
CA GLY A 2 -12.83 -10.67 9.19
C GLY A 2 -11.82 -11.44 8.32
N GLY A 3 -11.69 -12.78 8.51
CA GLY A 3 -10.63 -13.60 7.92
C GLY A 3 -9.26 -13.53 8.61
N LYS A 4 -9.14 -13.11 9.88
CA LYS A 4 -7.85 -13.06 10.61
C LYS A 4 -7.05 -14.35 10.59
N SER A 5 -7.62 -15.46 11.05
CA SER A 5 -6.92 -16.76 11.02
C SER A 5 -6.60 -17.18 9.58
N THR A 6 -7.48 -16.87 8.61
CA THR A 6 -7.20 -17.13 7.19
C THR A 6 -6.00 -16.32 6.70
N VAL A 7 -5.89 -15.04 7.08
CA VAL A 7 -4.72 -14.19 6.79
C VAL A 7 -3.47 -14.77 7.46
N LEU A 8 -3.56 -15.16 8.74
CA LEU A 8 -2.47 -15.76 9.51
C LEU A 8 -1.86 -16.97 8.79
N PHE A 9 -2.69 -17.94 8.42
CA PHE A 9 -2.23 -19.15 7.76
C PHE A 9 -1.82 -18.92 6.31
N ARG A 10 -2.46 -17.98 5.60
CA ARG A 10 -2.05 -17.63 4.24
C ARG A 10 -0.67 -17.00 4.20
N LEU A 11 -0.39 -16.04 5.10
CA LEU A 11 0.94 -15.44 5.24
C LEU A 11 1.99 -16.50 5.57
N ALA A 12 1.67 -17.43 6.49
CA ALA A 12 2.56 -18.55 6.80
C ALA A 12 2.89 -19.40 5.56
N GLN A 13 1.89 -19.74 4.76
CA GLN A 13 2.07 -20.48 3.52
C GLN A 13 2.95 -19.74 2.50
N GLU A 14 2.78 -18.43 2.35
CA GLU A 14 3.60 -17.60 1.45
C GLU A 14 5.06 -17.51 1.92
N ILE A 15 5.30 -17.40 3.23
CA ILE A 15 6.65 -17.43 3.82
C ILE A 15 7.32 -18.78 3.58
N VAL A 16 6.60 -19.89 3.77
CA VAL A 16 7.12 -21.23 3.47
C VAL A 16 7.39 -21.42 1.98
N ALA A 17 6.51 -20.92 1.11
CA ALA A 17 6.69 -20.99 -0.34
C ALA A 17 7.92 -20.18 -0.81
N ALA A 18 8.26 -19.09 -0.11
CA ALA A 18 9.51 -18.35 -0.29
C ALA A 18 10.75 -19.07 0.29
N GLY A 19 10.58 -20.26 0.86
CA GLY A 19 11.65 -21.10 1.38
C GLY A 19 12.04 -20.82 2.83
N ALA A 20 11.33 -19.93 3.53
CA ALA A 20 11.65 -19.56 4.91
C ALA A 20 10.86 -20.38 5.95
N ARG A 21 11.24 -20.23 7.23
CA ARG A 21 10.53 -20.85 8.37
C ARG A 21 9.63 -19.84 9.06
N VAL A 22 8.51 -20.32 9.60
CA VAL A 22 7.51 -19.49 10.27
C VAL A 22 6.87 -20.23 11.44
N VAL A 23 6.57 -19.50 12.51
CA VAL A 23 5.68 -19.99 13.57
C VAL A 23 4.37 -19.22 13.50
N THR A 24 3.25 -19.93 13.64
CA THR A 24 1.93 -19.31 13.86
C THR A 24 1.46 -19.59 15.27
N THR A 25 0.87 -18.62 15.94
CA THR A 25 0.29 -18.78 17.27
C THR A 25 -0.90 -17.84 17.49
N THR A 26 -1.48 -17.87 18.68
CA THR A 26 -2.53 -16.96 19.12
C THR A 26 -2.35 -16.64 20.59
N THR A 27 -2.61 -15.40 20.99
CA THR A 27 -2.66 -14.99 22.40
C THR A 27 -4.09 -15.01 22.96
N THR A 28 -5.05 -15.44 22.15
CA THR A 28 -6.44 -15.65 22.56
C THR A 28 -6.93 -17.03 22.15
N ARG A 29 -8.16 -17.40 22.48
CA ARG A 29 -8.68 -18.72 22.09
C ARG A 29 -8.91 -18.78 20.59
N MET A 30 -8.38 -19.81 19.94
CA MET A 30 -8.60 -20.14 18.52
C MET A 30 -9.41 -21.43 18.40
N PHE A 31 -10.26 -21.57 17.40
CA PHE A 31 -11.01 -22.82 17.19
C PHE A 31 -10.06 -23.95 16.81
N PHE A 32 -10.28 -25.14 17.38
CA PHE A 32 -9.39 -26.28 17.16
C PHE A 32 -9.29 -26.65 15.68
N ALA A 33 -10.42 -26.65 14.95
CA ALA A 33 -10.44 -26.91 13.50
C ALA A 33 -9.58 -25.93 12.67
N GLN A 34 -9.33 -24.71 13.16
CA GLN A 34 -8.47 -23.77 12.45
C GLN A 34 -7.00 -24.18 12.51
N THR A 35 -6.59 -24.94 13.52
CA THR A 35 -5.21 -25.41 13.70
C THR A 35 -4.78 -26.43 12.64
N GLU A 36 -5.74 -27.09 11.99
CA GLU A 36 -5.49 -28.06 10.90
C GLU A 36 -4.94 -27.42 9.62
N GLN A 37 -4.97 -26.08 9.53
CA GLN A 37 -4.34 -25.34 8.42
C GLN A 37 -2.81 -25.28 8.53
N ALA A 38 -2.24 -25.58 9.71
CA ALA A 38 -0.79 -25.72 9.87
C ALA A 38 -0.37 -27.18 9.58
N PRO A 39 0.75 -27.39 8.88
CA PRO A 39 1.24 -28.73 8.56
C PRO A 39 1.74 -29.50 9.79
N ALA A 40 2.11 -28.79 10.85
CA ALA A 40 2.46 -29.36 12.15
C ALA A 40 2.02 -28.43 13.28
N ARG A 41 1.77 -29.01 14.46
CA ARG A 41 1.35 -28.28 15.66
C ARG A 41 1.97 -28.88 16.91
N ILE A 42 2.32 -28.01 17.85
CA ILE A 42 2.77 -28.38 19.19
C ILE A 42 1.83 -27.68 20.17
N LEU A 43 1.20 -28.48 21.05
CA LEU A 43 0.27 -27.99 22.06
C LEU A 43 0.94 -28.06 23.43
N LEU A 44 1.10 -26.90 24.08
CA LEU A 44 1.69 -26.84 25.42
C LEU A 44 0.73 -27.43 26.46
N PRO A 45 1.23 -28.15 27.47
CA PRO A 45 0.42 -28.68 28.54
C PRO A 45 -0.18 -27.57 29.42
N ALA A 46 -1.23 -27.90 30.17
CA ALA A 46 -1.88 -26.96 31.08
C ALA A 46 -0.93 -26.53 32.21
N GLY A 47 -0.84 -25.22 32.46
CA GLY A 47 0.08 -24.64 33.44
C GLY A 47 1.46 -24.29 32.88
N ASP A 48 1.75 -24.66 31.62
CA ASP A 48 3.09 -24.58 31.02
C ASP A 48 3.23 -23.48 29.96
N THR A 49 2.36 -22.48 30.00
CA THR A 49 2.34 -21.36 29.06
C THR A 49 3.31 -20.26 29.47
N SER A 50 4.52 -20.62 29.92
CA SER A 50 5.59 -19.69 30.27
C SER A 50 6.81 -19.95 29.38
N GLU A 51 7.62 -18.91 29.14
CA GLU A 51 8.81 -18.99 28.28
C GLU A 51 9.77 -20.14 28.63
N ASN A 52 9.95 -20.42 29.94
CA ASN A 52 10.86 -21.45 30.44
C ASN A 52 10.49 -22.89 30.04
N HIS A 53 9.32 -23.09 29.43
CA HIS A 53 8.79 -24.41 29.13
C HIS A 53 8.40 -24.59 27.66
N LEU A 54 8.86 -23.70 26.77
CA LEU A 54 8.72 -23.93 25.35
C LEU A 54 9.48 -25.21 24.92
N PRO A 55 8.87 -26.11 24.12
CA PRO A 55 9.45 -27.38 23.73
C PRO A 55 10.45 -27.18 22.60
N TRP A 56 11.60 -26.57 22.93
CA TRP A 56 12.58 -26.09 21.95
C TRP A 56 13.09 -27.18 21.01
N SER A 57 13.43 -28.36 21.54
CA SER A 57 13.93 -29.48 20.72
C SER A 57 12.89 -29.94 19.71
N GLU A 58 11.64 -30.14 20.16
CA GLU A 58 10.53 -30.55 19.31
C GLU A 58 10.21 -29.47 18.25
N LEU A 59 10.28 -28.20 18.63
CA LEU A 59 10.07 -27.08 17.70
C LEU A 59 11.15 -27.05 16.61
N VAL A 60 12.42 -27.24 16.96
CA VAL A 60 13.53 -27.31 16.01
C VAL A 60 13.33 -28.45 15.01
N GLU A 61 13.01 -29.65 15.51
CA GLU A 61 12.75 -30.83 14.67
C GLU A 61 11.55 -30.61 13.74
N THR A 62 10.47 -30.06 14.28
CA THR A 62 9.25 -29.77 13.52
C THR A 62 9.50 -28.75 12.42
N LEU A 63 10.21 -27.66 12.71
CA LEU A 63 10.55 -26.63 11.73
C LEU A 63 11.55 -27.12 10.68
N ALA A 64 12.40 -28.10 11.01
CA ALA A 64 13.30 -28.73 10.05
C ALA A 64 12.52 -29.53 8.98
N VAL A 65 11.43 -30.19 9.37
CA VAL A 65 10.59 -31.00 8.48
C VAL A 65 9.57 -30.15 7.73
N HIS A 66 8.79 -29.35 8.46
CA HIS A 66 7.59 -28.71 7.92
C HIS A 66 7.78 -27.25 7.53
N ARG A 67 8.85 -26.60 8.03
CA ARG A 67 9.10 -25.14 7.94
C ARG A 67 8.01 -24.24 8.55
N HIS A 68 6.83 -24.76 8.85
CA HIS A 68 5.75 -24.08 9.56
C HIS A 68 5.27 -24.94 10.73
N CYS A 69 5.31 -24.37 11.93
CA CYS A 69 4.73 -24.97 13.13
C CYS A 69 3.68 -24.04 13.75
N LEU A 70 2.54 -24.59 14.16
CA LEU A 70 1.61 -23.90 15.04
C LEU A 70 1.93 -24.20 16.51
N LEU A 71 2.13 -23.17 17.31
CA LEU A 71 2.26 -23.26 18.76
C LEU A 71 0.99 -22.73 19.43
N ALA A 72 0.37 -23.51 20.30
CA ALA A 72 -0.80 -23.08 21.07
C ALA A 72 -0.83 -23.74 22.44
N GLY A 73 -1.66 -23.21 23.34
CA GLY A 73 -1.91 -23.82 24.64
C GLY A 73 -2.78 -25.09 24.55
N PRO A 74 -3.17 -25.66 25.70
CA PRO A 74 -3.93 -26.91 25.71
C PRO A 74 -5.33 -26.75 25.09
N PRO A 75 -5.95 -27.85 24.61
CA PRO A 75 -7.34 -27.84 24.20
C PRO A 75 -8.29 -27.43 25.34
N VAL A 76 -9.26 -26.59 25.03
CA VAL A 76 -10.32 -26.12 25.94
C VAL A 76 -11.66 -26.18 25.18
N GLY A 77 -12.37 -27.30 25.30
CA GLY A 77 -13.59 -27.56 24.54
C GLY A 77 -13.31 -27.70 23.04
N ASP A 78 -13.97 -26.89 22.22
CA ASP A 78 -13.82 -26.82 20.76
C ASP A 78 -12.67 -25.91 20.29
N LYS A 79 -11.87 -25.40 21.24
CA LYS A 79 -10.83 -24.40 21.03
C LYS A 79 -9.50 -24.85 21.60
N VAL A 80 -8.43 -24.16 21.22
CA VAL A 80 -7.14 -24.19 21.91
C VAL A 80 -6.97 -22.91 22.72
N ALA A 81 -6.31 -23.01 23.87
CA ALA A 81 -5.89 -21.85 24.64
C ALA A 81 -4.83 -21.05 23.86
N GLY A 82 -4.83 -19.73 24.05
CA GLY A 82 -3.76 -18.88 23.55
C GLY A 82 -2.54 -18.92 24.46
N LEU A 83 -1.38 -18.55 23.92
CA LEU A 83 -0.16 -18.33 24.68
C LEU A 83 -0.22 -16.97 25.38
N ALA A 84 0.47 -16.85 26.51
CA ALA A 84 0.69 -15.54 27.12
C ALA A 84 1.61 -14.70 26.21
N PRO A 85 1.39 -13.38 26.09
CA PRO A 85 2.25 -12.50 25.28
C PRO A 85 3.75 -12.67 25.57
N GLU A 86 4.11 -12.85 26.84
CA GLU A 86 5.49 -13.02 27.31
C GLU A 86 6.12 -14.32 26.79
N THR A 87 5.31 -15.37 26.58
CA THR A 87 5.79 -16.62 25.96
C THR A 87 6.10 -16.42 24.48
N VAL A 88 5.34 -15.56 23.80
CA VAL A 88 5.62 -15.19 22.41
C VAL A 88 6.87 -14.32 22.32
N ASP A 89 7.09 -13.43 23.29
CA ASP A 89 8.31 -12.64 23.39
C ASP A 89 9.56 -13.53 23.54
N GLY A 90 9.52 -14.56 24.40
CA GLY A 90 10.62 -15.53 24.49
C GLY A 90 10.87 -16.35 23.22
N LEU A 91 9.84 -16.56 22.38
CA LEU A 91 10.01 -17.15 21.05
C LEU A 91 10.78 -16.22 20.10
N VAL A 92 10.60 -14.90 20.24
CA VAL A 92 11.33 -13.90 19.44
C VAL A 92 12.81 -13.88 19.78
N ASP A 93 13.18 -14.03 21.06
CA ASP A 93 14.58 -14.05 21.49
C ASP A 93 15.40 -15.15 20.81
N ARG A 94 14.74 -16.25 20.42
CA ARG A 94 15.35 -17.37 19.69
C ARG A 94 15.03 -17.42 18.20
N ALA A 95 14.30 -16.44 17.66
CA ALA A 95 13.84 -16.45 16.28
C ALA A 95 15.01 -16.56 15.27
N ALA A 96 16.11 -15.85 15.53
CA ALA A 96 17.31 -15.91 14.69
C ALA A 96 17.98 -17.30 14.71
N GLU A 97 18.09 -17.94 15.88
CA GLU A 97 18.64 -19.30 16.03
C GLU A 97 17.79 -20.33 15.31
N LEU A 98 16.46 -20.18 15.39
CA LEU A 98 15.49 -21.05 14.74
C LEU A 98 15.40 -20.80 13.22
N GLY A 99 16.00 -19.71 12.73
CA GLY A 99 15.93 -19.28 11.34
C GLY A 99 14.51 -18.87 10.92
N LEU A 100 13.73 -18.30 11.85
CA LEU A 100 12.38 -17.83 11.58
C LEU A 100 12.42 -16.51 10.81
N ALA A 101 11.69 -16.45 9.70
CA ALA A 101 11.44 -15.18 9.01
C ALA A 101 10.30 -14.39 9.65
N ALA A 102 9.36 -15.07 10.31
CA ALA A 102 8.29 -14.42 11.05
C ALA A 102 7.72 -15.31 12.17
N ILE A 103 7.16 -14.65 13.18
CA ILE A 103 6.23 -15.23 14.15
C ILE A 103 4.90 -14.50 13.97
N LEU A 104 3.88 -15.23 13.53
CA LEU A 104 2.57 -14.68 13.23
C LEU A 104 1.61 -14.96 14.38
N VAL A 105 0.94 -13.93 14.89
CA VAL A 105 0.11 -14.01 16.10
C VAL A 105 -1.32 -13.55 15.81
N GLU A 106 -2.32 -14.39 16.05
CA GLU A 106 -3.71 -13.92 16.18
C GLU A 106 -3.94 -13.38 17.60
N ALA A 107 -3.94 -12.06 17.75
CA ALA A 107 -3.91 -11.39 19.05
C ALA A 107 -5.28 -11.13 19.69
N ASP A 108 -6.38 -11.46 19.01
CA ASP A 108 -7.70 -10.98 19.41
C ASP A 108 -8.90 -11.79 18.84
N GLY A 109 -9.75 -12.30 19.73
CA GLY A 109 -11.02 -12.94 19.33
C GLY A 109 -12.04 -11.94 18.76
N ALA A 110 -12.83 -12.36 17.78
CA ALA A 110 -13.97 -11.57 17.27
C ALA A 110 -15.22 -12.43 16.95
N ARG A 111 -15.30 -13.65 17.50
CA ARG A 111 -16.42 -14.59 17.31
C ARG A 111 -16.87 -14.76 15.86
N GLN A 112 -15.90 -14.83 14.94
CA GLN A 112 -16.11 -14.93 13.49
C GLN A 112 -16.87 -13.74 12.81
N ARG A 113 -17.26 -12.70 13.56
CA ARG A 113 -17.93 -11.49 13.02
C ARG A 113 -17.00 -10.64 12.14
N PRO A 114 -17.51 -9.95 11.11
CA PRO A 114 -16.70 -9.15 10.19
C PRO A 114 -16.12 -7.88 10.80
N VAL A 115 -16.84 -7.25 11.72
CA VAL A 115 -16.48 -5.95 12.31
C VAL A 115 -16.48 -6.06 13.82
N LYS A 116 -15.50 -5.42 14.46
CA LYS A 116 -15.46 -5.39 15.92
C LYS A 116 -14.82 -4.14 16.51
N ALA A 117 -15.26 -3.82 17.72
CA ALA A 117 -14.55 -2.93 18.62
C ALA A 117 -13.75 -3.76 19.66
N PRO A 118 -12.43 -3.54 19.78
CA PRO A 118 -11.63 -4.13 20.83
C PRO A 118 -12.17 -3.80 22.23
N ALA A 119 -12.29 -4.78 23.12
CA ALA A 119 -12.50 -4.55 24.56
C ALA A 119 -11.25 -3.92 25.21
N GLU A 120 -11.29 -3.62 26.51
CA GLU A 120 -10.16 -3.00 27.22
C GLU A 120 -8.93 -3.91 27.31
N TYR A 121 -9.13 -5.21 27.52
CA TYR A 121 -8.08 -6.21 27.66
C TYR A 121 -7.59 -6.82 26.31
N GLU A 122 -8.10 -6.36 25.16
CA GLU A 122 -7.67 -6.84 23.83
C GLU A 122 -7.27 -5.67 22.92
N PRO A 123 -6.41 -5.86 21.90
CA PRO A 123 -5.66 -7.08 21.61
C PRO A 123 -4.60 -7.39 22.67
N GLN A 124 -4.29 -8.68 22.85
CA GLN A 124 -3.21 -9.13 23.72
C GLN A 124 -1.93 -9.21 22.87
N LEU A 125 -1.25 -8.07 22.71
CA LEU A 125 -0.06 -7.95 21.86
C LEU A 125 1.21 -8.32 22.65
N PRO A 126 2.09 -9.18 22.12
CA PRO A 126 3.47 -9.32 22.62
C PRO A 126 4.22 -8.00 22.55
N THR A 127 5.15 -7.76 23.49
CA THR A 127 5.94 -6.52 23.51
C THR A 127 6.92 -6.43 22.33
N SER A 128 7.31 -7.57 21.79
CA SER A 128 8.16 -7.72 20.60
C SER A 128 7.44 -7.50 19.26
N THR A 129 6.17 -7.08 19.27
CA THR A 129 5.38 -6.86 18.05
C THR A 129 6.01 -5.79 17.15
N THR A 130 6.39 -6.17 15.93
CA THR A 130 6.96 -5.25 14.92
C THR A 130 5.95 -4.83 13.85
N HIS A 131 4.88 -5.60 13.64
CA HIS A 131 3.85 -5.34 12.64
C HIS A 131 2.47 -5.51 13.27
N LEU A 132 1.60 -4.52 13.07
CA LEU A 132 0.20 -4.58 13.50
C LEU A 132 -0.72 -4.55 12.27
N ILE A 133 -1.50 -5.61 12.10
CA ILE A 133 -2.35 -5.85 10.94
C ILE A 133 -3.81 -5.93 11.39
N PRO A 134 -4.52 -4.80 11.54
CA PRO A 134 -5.94 -4.85 11.85
C PRO A 134 -6.72 -5.31 10.63
N VAL A 135 -7.60 -6.29 10.83
CA VAL A 135 -8.40 -6.88 9.76
C VAL A 135 -9.86 -6.51 9.93
N LEU A 136 -10.43 -5.86 8.93
CA LEU A 136 -11.86 -5.54 8.84
C LEU A 136 -12.49 -6.31 7.68
N GLY A 137 -13.57 -7.04 7.96
CA GLY A 137 -14.39 -7.67 6.92
C GLY A 137 -15.30 -6.66 6.24
N VAL A 138 -15.10 -6.43 4.95
CA VAL A 138 -15.86 -5.46 4.13
C VAL A 138 -17.32 -5.92 3.96
N ASP A 139 -17.61 -7.20 4.18
CA ASP A 139 -18.98 -7.74 4.28
C ASP A 139 -19.78 -7.16 5.46
N GLY A 140 -19.15 -6.45 6.39
CA GLY A 140 -19.84 -5.64 7.40
C GLY A 140 -20.20 -4.22 6.96
N VAL A 141 -19.66 -3.71 5.85
CA VAL A 141 -20.00 -2.38 5.34
C VAL A 141 -21.43 -2.39 4.77
N GLY A 142 -22.24 -1.41 5.18
CA GLY A 142 -23.67 -1.33 4.89
C GLY A 142 -24.55 -2.08 5.90
N ALA A 143 -23.97 -2.91 6.77
CA ALA A 143 -24.71 -3.56 7.86
C ALA A 143 -25.05 -2.54 8.95
N ARG A 144 -26.15 -2.80 9.67
CA ARG A 144 -26.50 -2.06 10.89
C ARG A 144 -25.42 -2.26 11.95
N LEU A 145 -25.23 -1.26 12.81
CA LEU A 145 -24.25 -1.31 13.90
C LEU A 145 -24.79 -2.09 15.11
N ASP A 146 -25.25 -3.31 14.87
CA ASP A 146 -25.86 -4.23 15.84
C ASP A 146 -25.39 -5.69 15.63
N GLU A 147 -25.88 -6.59 16.48
CA GLU A 147 -25.70 -8.03 16.27
C GLU A 147 -26.59 -8.50 15.09
N PRO A 148 -26.15 -9.47 14.26
CA PRO A 148 -25.06 -10.41 14.50
C PRO A 148 -23.72 -10.07 13.83
N LEU A 149 -23.66 -9.03 12.98
CA LEU A 149 -22.47 -8.73 12.16
C LEU A 149 -21.43 -7.88 12.90
N VAL A 150 -21.82 -7.16 13.94
CA VAL A 150 -20.90 -6.38 14.77
C VAL A 150 -20.64 -7.09 16.10
N HIS A 151 -19.37 -7.22 16.47
CA HIS A 151 -18.97 -7.65 17.81
C HIS A 151 -18.82 -6.43 18.74
N ARG A 152 -19.62 -6.39 19.82
CA ARG A 152 -19.73 -5.26 20.78
C ARG A 152 -20.26 -3.96 20.14
N PRO A 153 -21.51 -3.96 19.62
CA PRO A 153 -22.07 -2.83 18.89
C PRO A 153 -22.14 -1.52 19.67
N GLU A 154 -22.40 -1.56 20.98
CA GLU A 154 -22.46 -0.37 21.86
C GLU A 154 -21.10 0.32 21.92
N ARG A 155 -20.03 -0.47 22.05
CA ARG A 155 -18.66 0.05 22.09
C ARG A 155 -18.26 0.59 20.72
N LEU A 156 -18.62 -0.11 19.64
CA LEU A 156 -18.35 0.36 18.28
C LEU A 156 -19.03 1.71 18.02
N ARG A 157 -20.32 1.84 18.35
CA ARG A 157 -21.09 3.09 18.25
C ARG A 157 -20.42 4.22 19.03
N ARG A 158 -19.99 3.96 20.27
CA ARG A 158 -19.25 4.93 21.09
C ARG A 158 -17.92 5.36 20.45
N LEU A 159 -17.11 4.42 19.96
CA LEU A 159 -15.84 4.73 19.27
C LEU A 159 -16.06 5.55 18.00
N LEU A 160 -17.18 5.35 17.33
CA LEU A 160 -17.56 6.09 16.13
C LEU A 160 -18.36 7.37 16.45
N GLY A 161 -18.68 7.66 17.72
CA GLY A 161 -19.55 8.79 18.05
C GLY A 161 -20.90 8.75 17.34
N VAL A 162 -21.48 7.56 17.20
CA VAL A 162 -22.77 7.32 16.53
C VAL A 162 -23.82 7.01 17.59
N GLU A 163 -24.83 7.87 17.70
CA GLU A 163 -25.93 7.70 18.66
C GLU A 163 -27.10 6.91 18.07
N ASP A 164 -27.32 7.06 16.75
CA ASP A 164 -28.40 6.39 16.04
C ASP A 164 -28.24 4.85 16.10
N PRO A 165 -29.21 4.11 16.71
CA PRO A 165 -29.18 2.66 16.78
C PRO A 165 -29.42 1.97 15.42
N ASP A 166 -30.00 2.68 14.45
CA ASP A 166 -30.26 2.18 13.10
C ASP A 166 -29.14 2.50 12.12
N ALA A 167 -28.10 3.19 12.58
CA ALA A 167 -26.95 3.57 11.78
C ALA A 167 -26.29 2.35 11.14
N ARG A 168 -25.80 2.55 9.91
CA ARG A 168 -25.10 1.53 9.13
C ARG A 168 -23.63 1.86 9.00
N LEU A 169 -22.78 0.84 9.03
CA LEU A 169 -21.35 1.02 8.85
C LEU A 169 -21.04 1.54 7.45
N THR A 170 -20.55 2.77 7.34
CA THR A 170 -20.10 3.33 6.05
C THR A 170 -18.62 3.00 5.79
N PRO A 171 -18.13 3.12 4.55
CA PRO A 171 -16.70 3.02 4.26
C PRO A 171 -15.84 4.02 5.07
N GLU A 172 -16.36 5.23 5.30
CA GLU A 172 -15.69 6.24 6.11
C GLU A 172 -15.62 5.82 7.58
N MET A 173 -16.70 5.28 8.15
CA MET A 173 -16.68 4.73 9.51
C MET A 173 -15.72 3.56 9.62
N ALA A 174 -15.62 2.69 8.59
CA ALA A 174 -14.68 1.59 8.56
C ALA A 174 -13.22 2.07 8.56
N ALA A 175 -12.88 3.05 7.72
CA ALA A 175 -11.55 3.67 7.71
C ALA A 175 -11.22 4.33 9.07
N ARG A 176 -12.18 5.08 9.63
CA ARG A 176 -12.00 5.73 10.93
C ARG A 176 -11.85 4.72 12.07
N LEU A 177 -12.58 3.60 12.04
CA LEU A 177 -12.43 2.50 13.00
C LEU A 177 -11.04 1.88 12.92
N LEU A 178 -10.53 1.62 11.71
CA LEU A 178 -9.20 1.06 11.50
C LEU A 178 -8.10 1.97 12.07
N LEU A 179 -8.21 3.29 11.86
CA LEU A 179 -7.26 4.28 12.39
C LEU A 179 -7.46 4.61 13.88
N HIS A 180 -8.57 4.20 14.49
CA HIS A 180 -8.90 4.64 15.84
C HIS A 180 -7.92 4.03 16.89
N PRO A 181 -7.34 4.81 17.82
CA PRO A 181 -6.40 4.31 18.85
C PRO A 181 -7.00 3.31 19.84
N GLN A 182 -8.33 3.26 19.94
CA GLN A 182 -9.07 2.25 20.71
C GLN A 182 -9.82 1.25 19.81
N GLY A 183 -9.59 1.34 18.49
CA GLY A 183 -10.12 0.49 17.43
C GLY A 183 -9.00 -0.33 16.79
N GLY A 184 -8.86 -0.24 15.46
CA GLY A 184 -7.86 -1.02 14.71
C GLY A 184 -6.41 -0.69 15.07
N ALA A 185 -6.12 0.56 15.48
CA ALA A 185 -4.79 1.00 15.89
C ALA A 185 -4.51 0.80 17.38
N LYS A 186 -5.35 0.03 18.11
CA LYS A 186 -5.18 -0.17 19.54
C LYS A 186 -3.91 -0.95 19.86
N GLY A 187 -3.02 -0.33 20.64
CA GLY A 187 -1.72 -0.87 20.99
C GLY A 187 -0.62 -0.64 19.95
N CYS A 188 -0.92 0.09 18.85
CA CYS A 188 0.09 0.47 17.87
C CYS A 188 1.08 1.47 18.47
N THR A 189 2.38 1.21 18.33
CA THR A 189 3.44 2.17 18.67
C THR A 189 4.05 2.76 17.39
N ALA A 190 4.92 3.76 17.53
CA ALA A 190 5.58 4.41 16.39
C ALA A 190 6.58 3.50 15.67
N ASP A 191 7.14 2.52 16.38
CA ASP A 191 8.12 1.57 15.82
C ASP A 191 7.45 0.40 15.07
N MET A 192 6.14 0.26 15.21
CA MET A 192 5.38 -0.78 14.51
C MET A 192 5.05 -0.37 13.09
N GLN A 193 5.20 -1.31 12.16
CA GLN A 193 4.58 -1.19 10.85
C GLN A 193 3.08 -1.47 10.96
N PHE A 194 2.27 -0.44 10.70
CA PHE A 194 0.82 -0.54 10.71
C PHE A 194 0.28 -0.77 9.31
N MET A 195 -0.46 -1.87 9.08
CA MET A 195 -0.99 -2.22 7.77
C MET A 195 -2.42 -2.77 7.86
N PRO A 196 -3.44 -1.90 7.80
CA PRO A 196 -4.83 -2.31 7.72
C PRO A 196 -5.17 -3.21 6.53
N LEU A 197 -5.96 -4.26 6.79
CA LEU A 197 -6.50 -5.16 5.77
C LEU A 197 -8.02 -5.02 5.67
N LEU A 198 -8.49 -4.68 4.49
CA LEU A 198 -9.89 -4.65 4.09
C LEU A 198 -10.22 -5.97 3.37
N ASN A 199 -10.67 -6.97 4.14
CA ASN A 199 -10.83 -8.32 3.65
C ASN A 199 -12.26 -8.63 3.16
N LYS A 200 -12.44 -9.74 2.44
CA LYS A 200 -13.72 -10.21 1.88
C LYS A 200 -14.32 -9.24 0.84
N ALA A 201 -13.46 -8.60 0.06
CA ALA A 201 -13.83 -7.64 -0.96
C ALA A 201 -14.15 -8.29 -2.34
N ASP A 202 -14.47 -9.59 -2.36
CA ASP A 202 -14.59 -10.40 -3.59
C ASP A 202 -15.63 -9.87 -4.59
N PRO A 203 -16.86 -9.52 -4.17
CA PRO A 203 -17.87 -9.03 -5.10
C PRO A 203 -17.66 -7.53 -5.45
N PRO A 204 -18.02 -7.09 -6.66
CA PRO A 204 -17.82 -5.70 -7.09
C PRO A 204 -18.34 -4.61 -6.14
N PRO A 205 -19.52 -4.74 -5.50
CA PRO A 205 -19.99 -3.75 -4.54
C PRO A 205 -19.10 -3.64 -3.29
N ARG A 206 -18.54 -4.77 -2.83
CA ARG A 206 -17.62 -4.77 -1.68
C ARG A 206 -16.27 -4.21 -2.07
N LEU A 207 -15.75 -4.55 -3.26
CA LEU A 207 -14.53 -3.93 -3.77
C LEU A 207 -14.67 -2.40 -3.86
N ALA A 208 -15.79 -1.90 -4.37
CA ALA A 208 -16.05 -0.46 -4.41
C ALA A 208 -16.06 0.18 -3.01
N ALA A 209 -16.74 -0.43 -2.04
CA ALA A 209 -16.74 0.03 -0.65
C ALA A 209 -15.33 0.01 -0.03
N ALA A 210 -14.56 -1.05 -0.27
CA ALA A 210 -13.18 -1.18 0.19
C ALA A 210 -12.28 -0.10 -0.42
N ARG A 211 -12.42 0.21 -1.72
CA ARG A 211 -11.67 1.29 -2.39
C ARG A 211 -11.94 2.66 -1.77
N ILE A 212 -13.19 2.95 -1.39
CA ILE A 212 -13.53 4.21 -0.71
C ILE A 212 -12.83 4.27 0.65
N ALA A 213 -12.91 3.20 1.46
CA ALA A 213 -12.21 3.15 2.75
C ALA A 213 -10.69 3.27 2.57
N ALA A 214 -10.10 2.56 1.60
CA ALA A 214 -8.68 2.59 1.32
C ALA A 214 -8.18 3.96 0.81
N ARG A 215 -8.99 4.68 0.00
CA ARG A 215 -8.69 6.06 -0.41
C ARG A 215 -8.64 7.00 0.79
N ILE A 216 -9.54 6.83 1.77
CA ILE A 216 -9.55 7.61 3.02
C ILE A 216 -8.34 7.26 3.89
N LEU A 217 -7.93 5.99 3.96
CA LEU A 217 -6.70 5.60 4.65
C LEU A 217 -5.48 6.25 3.98
N ALA A 218 -5.36 6.18 2.65
CA ALA A 218 -4.27 6.78 1.89
C ALA A 218 -4.18 8.29 2.09
N SER A 219 -5.31 9.01 2.10
CA SER A 219 -5.31 10.47 2.33
C SER A 219 -4.90 10.86 3.76
N ARG A 220 -4.93 9.90 4.70
CA ARG A 220 -4.41 10.02 6.06
C ARG A 220 -2.99 9.48 6.21
N GLN A 221 -2.25 9.38 5.10
CA GLN A 221 -0.89 8.85 5.03
C GLN A 221 -0.76 7.36 5.40
N GLN A 222 -1.86 6.60 5.35
CA GLN A 222 -1.88 5.20 5.77
C GLN A 222 -2.01 4.25 4.58
N ALA A 223 -1.04 3.35 4.43
CA ALA A 223 -1.11 2.24 3.48
C ALA A 223 -2.10 1.16 3.94
N ALA A 224 -2.72 0.45 3.00
CA ALA A 224 -3.67 -0.62 3.28
C ALA A 224 -3.73 -1.61 2.11
N CYS A 225 -4.19 -2.84 2.37
CA CYS A 225 -4.49 -3.80 1.31
C CYS A 225 -5.97 -4.20 1.31
N ILE A 226 -6.49 -4.40 0.10
CA ILE A 226 -7.83 -4.96 -0.13
C ILE A 226 -7.65 -6.43 -0.53
N THR A 227 -8.33 -7.33 0.16
CA THR A 227 -8.13 -8.78 -0.04
C THR A 227 -9.44 -9.52 -0.29
N ALA A 228 -9.33 -10.62 -1.04
CA ALA A 228 -10.39 -11.57 -1.35
C ALA A 228 -10.31 -12.81 -0.44
N VAL A 229 -11.45 -13.44 -0.16
CA VAL A 229 -11.53 -14.72 0.57
C VAL A 229 -11.91 -15.85 -0.40
N GLY A 230 -11.22 -16.99 -0.29
CA GLY A 230 -11.56 -18.17 -1.10
C GLY A 230 -10.81 -18.30 -2.42
N ARG A 231 -9.64 -17.64 -2.55
CA ARG A 231 -8.65 -17.94 -3.59
C ARG A 231 -7.49 -18.77 -3.02
N PRO A 232 -7.68 -20.06 -2.67
CA PRO A 232 -6.63 -20.87 -2.07
C PRO A 232 -5.39 -21.01 -2.96
N ARG A 233 -5.54 -20.88 -4.28
CA ARG A 233 -4.46 -20.99 -5.27
C ARG A 233 -4.16 -19.70 -6.06
N GLY A 234 -4.77 -18.57 -5.70
CA GLY A 234 -4.56 -17.28 -6.39
C GLY A 234 -3.92 -16.24 -5.48
N GLU A 235 -3.59 -15.08 -6.06
CA GLU A 235 -3.17 -13.91 -5.28
C GLU A 235 -4.35 -13.38 -4.46
N PRO A 236 -4.23 -13.31 -3.12
CA PRO A 236 -5.32 -12.93 -2.24
C PRO A 236 -5.49 -11.41 -2.14
N VAL A 237 -4.42 -10.67 -2.43
CA VAL A 237 -4.44 -9.20 -2.52
C VAL A 237 -5.04 -8.81 -3.86
N LEU A 238 -6.19 -8.14 -3.81
CA LEU A 238 -6.82 -7.57 -5.01
C LEU A 238 -6.18 -6.25 -5.37
N GLU A 239 -5.95 -5.40 -4.36
CA GLU A 239 -5.36 -4.09 -4.54
C GLU A 239 -4.52 -3.67 -3.34
N ARG A 240 -3.36 -3.07 -3.59
CA ARG A 240 -2.62 -2.26 -2.63
C ARG A 240 -3.01 -0.79 -2.73
N TRP A 241 -3.01 -0.11 -1.58
CA TRP A 241 -3.34 1.29 -1.45
C TRP A 241 -2.38 1.97 -0.48
N GLY A 242 -2.21 3.27 -0.64
CA GLY A 242 -1.42 4.13 0.23
C GLY A 242 -1.08 5.43 -0.48
N PRO A 243 -0.33 6.32 0.20
CA PRO A 243 -0.01 7.64 -0.35
C PRO A 243 0.73 7.54 -1.68
N THR A 244 0.27 8.26 -2.69
CA THR A 244 0.93 8.31 -4.01
C THR A 244 1.25 9.73 -4.44
N ALA A 245 2.30 9.86 -5.27
CA ALA A 245 2.68 11.13 -5.87
C ALA A 245 2.70 11.06 -7.39
N ALA A 246 2.31 12.13 -8.07
CA ALA A 246 2.63 12.33 -9.48
C ALA A 246 3.71 13.42 -9.62
N VAL A 247 4.74 13.14 -10.41
CA VAL A 247 5.91 13.98 -10.61
C VAL A 247 5.93 14.44 -12.07
N VAL A 248 5.66 15.74 -12.27
CA VAL A 248 5.79 16.40 -13.57
C VAL A 248 7.23 16.90 -13.71
N LEU A 249 7.96 16.34 -14.68
CA LEU A 249 9.33 16.76 -15.00
C LEU A 249 9.30 17.98 -15.93
N ALA A 250 9.56 19.18 -15.39
CA ALA A 250 9.52 20.45 -16.11
C ALA A 250 10.86 21.24 -16.06
N GLY A 251 11.96 20.61 -15.65
CA GLY A 251 13.25 21.28 -15.40
C GLY A 251 14.13 21.54 -16.63
N GLY A 252 13.76 21.06 -17.82
CA GLY A 252 14.61 21.13 -19.02
C GLY A 252 14.79 22.53 -19.61
N ALA A 253 15.97 22.81 -20.17
CA ALA A 253 16.33 24.11 -20.74
C ALA A 253 15.70 24.42 -22.11
N SER A 254 14.94 23.49 -22.71
CA SER A 254 14.26 23.68 -24.00
C SER A 254 15.16 24.18 -25.15
N ARG A 255 16.45 23.81 -25.16
CA ARG A 255 17.45 24.33 -26.10
C ARG A 255 17.05 24.16 -27.57
N ARG A 256 16.51 22.99 -27.94
CA ARG A 256 16.05 22.67 -29.30
C ARG A 256 14.82 23.48 -29.74
N MET A 257 13.99 23.89 -28.79
CA MET A 257 12.78 24.68 -29.04
C MET A 257 13.08 26.19 -29.21
N GLY A 258 14.22 26.67 -28.70
CA GLY A 258 14.60 28.10 -28.72
C GLY A 258 13.76 29.00 -27.79
N ARG A 259 12.70 28.46 -27.17
CA ARG A 259 11.84 29.11 -26.18
C ARG A 259 11.43 28.10 -25.10
N LEU A 260 10.94 28.58 -23.95
CA LEU A 260 10.54 27.73 -22.83
C LEU A 260 9.33 26.87 -23.20
N LYS A 261 9.56 25.58 -23.48
CA LYS A 261 8.51 24.67 -23.94
C LYS A 261 7.40 24.47 -22.91
N GLN A 262 7.75 24.57 -21.63
CA GLN A 262 6.84 24.53 -20.49
C GLN A 262 5.72 25.57 -20.56
N LEU A 263 5.97 26.71 -21.20
CA LEU A 263 5.05 27.85 -21.28
C LEU A 263 4.38 28.00 -22.66
N LEU A 264 4.59 27.04 -23.57
CA LEU A 264 3.80 26.97 -24.79
C LEU A 264 2.33 26.74 -24.44
N ARG A 265 1.42 27.35 -25.20
CA ARG A 265 -0.01 27.31 -24.92
C ARG A 265 -0.72 26.43 -25.93
N LEU A 266 -1.29 25.32 -25.46
CA LEU A 266 -2.19 24.47 -26.24
C LEU A 266 -3.61 24.71 -25.73
N ASP A 267 -4.52 25.09 -26.62
CA ASP A 267 -5.88 25.51 -26.25
C ASP A 267 -5.87 26.59 -25.14
N ASP A 268 -5.03 27.62 -25.31
CA ASP A 268 -4.78 28.71 -24.37
C ASP A 268 -4.21 28.32 -22.98
N GLU A 269 -3.92 27.04 -22.74
CA GLU A 269 -3.38 26.53 -21.48
C GLU A 269 -1.85 26.29 -21.59
N PRO A 270 -1.01 26.84 -20.69
CA PRO A 270 0.41 26.52 -20.67
C PRO A 270 0.66 25.01 -20.45
N LEU A 271 1.61 24.42 -21.17
CA LEU A 271 1.88 22.97 -21.09
C LEU A 271 2.16 22.49 -19.66
N VAL A 272 2.86 23.29 -18.86
CA VAL A 272 3.12 22.95 -17.45
C VAL A 272 1.85 22.94 -16.59
N VAL A 273 0.91 23.86 -16.85
CA VAL A 273 -0.40 23.90 -16.18
C VAL A 273 -1.21 22.69 -16.60
N ARG A 274 -1.23 22.37 -17.90
CA ARG A 274 -1.91 21.19 -18.44
C ARG A 274 -1.38 19.90 -17.83
N ALA A 275 -0.06 19.71 -17.80
CA ALA A 275 0.56 18.51 -17.23
C ALA A 275 0.27 18.39 -15.72
N ALA A 276 0.35 19.48 -14.97
CA ALA A 276 0.00 19.48 -13.54
C ALA A 276 -1.49 19.18 -13.32
N ARG A 277 -2.40 19.74 -14.13
CA ARG A 277 -3.83 19.45 -14.08
C ARG A 277 -4.11 17.97 -14.38
N LEU A 278 -3.54 17.41 -15.45
CA LEU A 278 -3.68 15.99 -15.78
C LEU A 278 -3.15 15.09 -14.66
N ALA A 279 -2.03 15.45 -14.05
CA ALA A 279 -1.48 14.75 -12.89
C ALA A 279 -2.46 14.79 -11.71
N LEU A 280 -3.04 15.95 -11.37
CA LEU A 280 -4.04 16.09 -10.31
C LEU A 280 -5.32 15.28 -10.59
N GLU A 281 -5.82 15.32 -11.82
CA GLU A 281 -7.02 14.59 -12.25
C GLU A 281 -6.81 13.06 -12.29
N SER A 282 -5.55 12.61 -12.35
CA SER A 282 -5.19 11.19 -12.18
C SER A 282 -5.38 10.67 -10.74
N ASP A 283 -5.72 11.57 -9.81
CA ASP A 283 -6.00 11.36 -8.38
C ASP A 283 -4.86 10.79 -7.51
N PRO A 284 -3.63 11.33 -7.58
CA PRO A 284 -2.60 11.07 -6.57
C PRO A 284 -2.88 11.89 -5.29
N ASP A 285 -2.24 11.52 -4.18
CA ASP A 285 -2.29 12.32 -2.95
C ASP A 285 -1.52 13.64 -3.09
N GLN A 286 -0.38 13.60 -3.79
CA GLN A 286 0.47 14.76 -4.04
C GLN A 286 0.86 14.88 -5.52
N VAL A 287 1.02 16.11 -6.00
CA VAL A 287 1.62 16.42 -7.29
C VAL A 287 2.85 17.30 -7.07
N LEU A 288 3.99 16.85 -7.57
CA LEU A 288 5.24 17.58 -7.58
C LEU A 288 5.53 18.07 -9.00
N VAL A 289 5.79 19.36 -9.17
CA VAL A 289 6.34 19.91 -10.42
C VAL A 289 7.81 20.24 -10.20
N VAL A 290 8.69 19.51 -10.87
CA VAL A 290 10.14 19.72 -10.79
C VAL A 290 10.55 20.78 -11.79
N THR A 291 11.13 21.86 -11.28
CA THR A 291 11.59 23.02 -12.06
C THR A 291 13.12 23.10 -12.06
N GLY A 292 13.67 23.85 -13.03
CA GLY A 292 15.11 24.07 -13.19
C GLY A 292 15.40 25.53 -13.53
N ALA A 293 16.05 25.77 -14.68
CA ALA A 293 16.52 27.08 -15.14
C ALA A 293 15.51 28.24 -15.12
N SER A 294 14.20 27.96 -15.17
CA SER A 294 13.14 28.98 -15.24
C SER A 294 12.04 28.75 -14.21
N GLY A 295 12.45 28.38 -12.98
CA GLY A 295 11.56 28.10 -11.85
C GLY A 295 10.53 29.19 -11.59
N ASP A 296 10.94 30.47 -11.56
CA ASP A 296 10.04 31.59 -11.21
C ASP A 296 8.89 31.75 -12.20
N ARG A 297 9.17 31.70 -13.51
CA ARG A 297 8.13 31.80 -14.55
C ARG A 297 7.18 30.60 -14.55
N ILE A 298 7.69 29.41 -14.24
CA ILE A 298 6.86 28.22 -14.09
C ILE A 298 5.98 28.35 -12.84
N ALA A 299 6.53 28.88 -11.74
CA ALA A 299 5.80 29.10 -10.51
C ALA A 299 4.65 30.10 -10.69
N GLU A 300 4.90 31.19 -11.43
CA GLU A 300 3.89 32.19 -11.81
C GLU A 300 2.76 31.55 -12.62
N ALA A 301 3.10 30.79 -13.68
CA ALA A 301 2.10 30.11 -14.51
C ALA A 301 1.22 29.13 -13.72
N LEU A 302 1.77 28.49 -12.68
CA LEU A 302 1.06 27.53 -11.82
C LEU A 302 0.32 28.19 -10.65
N GLN A 303 0.46 29.50 -10.41
CA GLN A 303 -0.08 30.16 -9.22
C GLN A 303 -1.60 29.98 -9.10
N GLY A 304 -2.33 30.17 -10.20
CA GLY A 304 -3.78 29.98 -10.23
C GLY A 304 -4.20 28.57 -9.83
N LEU A 305 -3.52 27.56 -10.36
CA LEU A 305 -3.80 26.16 -10.04
C LEU A 305 -3.44 25.83 -8.58
N ARG A 306 -2.30 26.33 -8.09
CA ARG A 306 -1.86 26.16 -6.69
C ARG A 306 -2.83 26.80 -5.70
N ASN A 307 -3.42 27.95 -6.03
CA ASN A 307 -4.43 28.58 -5.17
C ASN A 307 -5.70 27.71 -5.05
N THR A 308 -6.06 26.98 -6.10
CA THR A 308 -7.23 26.09 -6.11
C THR A 308 -7.00 24.79 -5.35
N VAL A 309 -5.82 24.16 -5.49
CA VAL A 309 -5.56 22.81 -4.93
C VAL A 309 -4.70 22.83 -3.66
N GLY A 310 -4.17 23.98 -3.29
CA GLY A 310 -3.38 24.21 -2.09
C GLY A 310 -2.16 23.29 -1.99
N PRO A 311 -1.95 22.60 -0.86
CA PRO A 311 -0.75 21.81 -0.60
C PRO A 311 -0.63 20.55 -1.48
N ARG A 312 -1.68 20.17 -2.22
CA ARG A 312 -1.62 19.04 -3.14
C ARG A 312 -0.68 19.29 -4.33
N LEU A 313 -0.39 20.54 -4.67
CA LEU A 313 0.54 20.90 -5.75
C LEU A 313 1.75 21.64 -5.20
N GLN A 314 2.90 20.96 -5.20
CA GLN A 314 4.17 21.47 -4.70
C GLN A 314 5.16 21.67 -5.84
N LEU A 315 5.92 22.77 -5.77
CA LEU A 315 7.03 23.03 -6.67
C LEU A 315 8.32 22.54 -6.02
N VAL A 316 9.14 21.82 -6.79
CA VAL A 316 10.46 21.36 -6.37
C VAL A 316 11.48 22.01 -7.29
N HIS A 317 12.38 22.82 -6.75
CA HIS A 317 13.46 23.42 -7.55
C HIS A 317 14.67 22.50 -7.56
N ASN A 318 15.12 22.11 -8.75
CA ASN A 318 16.36 21.36 -8.95
C ASN A 318 17.49 22.33 -9.32
N PRO A 319 18.41 22.66 -8.39
CA PRO A 319 19.54 23.54 -8.69
C PRO A 319 20.56 22.89 -9.64
N ALA A 320 20.62 21.55 -9.66
CA ALA A 320 21.53 20.77 -10.50
C ALA A 320 20.92 20.38 -11.86
N TRP A 321 19.96 21.17 -12.36
CA TRP A 321 19.24 20.88 -13.61
C TRP A 321 20.15 20.74 -14.84
N THR A 322 21.35 21.33 -14.81
CA THR A 322 22.37 21.21 -15.87
C THR A 322 22.96 19.80 -15.98
N GLY A 323 22.85 18.97 -14.93
CA GLY A 323 23.34 17.59 -14.89
C GLY A 323 22.47 16.58 -15.65
N GLY A 324 21.38 17.01 -16.30
CA GLY A 324 20.49 16.17 -17.09
C GLY A 324 19.23 15.73 -16.35
N GLN A 325 18.39 14.92 -17.01
CA GLN A 325 17.10 14.50 -16.45
C GLN A 325 17.23 13.72 -15.13
N SER A 326 18.32 12.97 -14.91
CA SER A 326 18.50 12.18 -13.68
C SER A 326 18.49 13.05 -12.42
N THR A 327 19.09 14.25 -12.44
CA THR A 327 19.10 15.15 -11.28
C THR A 327 17.70 15.65 -10.92
N SER A 328 16.82 15.78 -11.92
CA SER A 328 15.42 16.16 -11.70
C SER A 328 14.61 15.02 -11.08
N VAL A 329 14.88 13.78 -11.48
CA VAL A 329 14.30 12.58 -10.86
C VAL A 329 14.77 12.47 -9.40
N THR A 330 16.06 12.63 -9.15
CA THR A 330 16.62 12.61 -7.78
C THR A 330 16.01 13.71 -6.91
N ALA A 331 15.89 14.94 -7.42
CA ALA A 331 15.25 16.03 -6.69
C ALA A 331 13.78 15.72 -6.35
N ALA A 332 13.04 15.10 -7.27
CA ALA A 332 11.68 14.67 -7.00
C ALA A 332 11.61 13.60 -5.90
N VAL A 333 12.41 12.54 -6.02
CA VAL A 333 12.41 11.43 -5.06
C VAL A 333 12.78 11.90 -3.66
N ASN A 334 13.77 12.79 -3.54
CA ASN A 334 14.17 13.37 -2.26
C ASN A 334 13.10 14.30 -1.65
N ALA A 335 12.14 14.77 -2.45
CA ALA A 335 11.03 15.61 -1.99
C ALA A 335 9.76 14.81 -1.64
N LEU A 336 9.72 13.51 -1.96
CA LEU A 336 8.60 12.64 -1.59
C LEU A 336 8.55 12.41 -0.07
N SER A 337 7.34 12.27 0.47
CA SER A 337 7.19 11.88 1.88
C SER A 337 7.67 10.45 2.12
N PRO A 338 8.17 10.12 3.33
CA PRO A 338 8.53 8.74 3.69
C PRO A 338 7.35 7.76 3.55
N GLU A 339 6.12 8.22 3.68
CA GLU A 339 4.90 7.41 3.57
C GLU A 339 4.49 7.13 2.12
N THR A 340 5.08 7.82 1.14
CA THR A 340 4.78 7.63 -0.29
C THR A 340 5.09 6.20 -0.74
N GLN A 341 4.08 5.51 -1.24
CA GLN A 341 4.16 4.12 -1.70
C GLN A 341 4.53 3.98 -3.17
N ALA A 342 4.20 4.98 -4.00
CA ALA A 342 4.54 4.99 -5.41
C ALA A 342 4.52 6.39 -6.01
N ALA A 343 5.29 6.56 -7.08
CA ALA A 343 5.38 7.80 -7.83
C ALA A 343 5.17 7.57 -9.34
N LEU A 344 4.25 8.32 -9.94
CA LEU A 344 4.05 8.42 -11.38
C LEU A 344 4.93 9.53 -11.93
N PHE A 345 5.86 9.22 -12.82
CA PHE A 345 6.65 10.22 -13.53
C PHE A 345 6.05 10.47 -14.90
N LEU A 346 5.79 11.72 -15.22
CA LEU A 346 5.30 12.17 -16.52
C LEU A 346 6.07 13.42 -16.98
N PRO A 347 6.38 13.54 -18.27
CA PRO A 347 7.09 14.69 -18.78
C PRO A 347 6.12 15.81 -19.15
N VAL A 348 6.60 17.06 -19.11
CA VAL A 348 5.78 18.24 -19.45
C VAL A 348 5.50 18.38 -20.96
N ASP A 349 6.24 17.68 -21.79
CA ASP A 349 6.25 17.81 -23.26
C ASP A 349 5.36 16.79 -23.99
N GLN A 350 4.55 16.02 -23.27
CA GLN A 350 3.53 15.12 -23.82
C GLN A 350 2.11 15.69 -23.59
N PRO A 351 1.69 16.73 -24.33
CA PRO A 351 0.47 17.49 -24.05
C PRO A 351 -0.83 16.74 -24.39
N LEU A 352 -0.73 15.65 -25.18
CA LEU A 352 -1.86 14.84 -25.64
C LEU A 352 -2.19 13.66 -24.71
N LEU A 353 -1.52 13.54 -23.56
CA LEU A 353 -1.78 12.47 -22.60
C LEU A 353 -3.23 12.53 -22.06
N PRO A 354 -4.04 11.46 -22.23
CA PRO A 354 -5.35 11.42 -21.63
C PRO A 354 -5.24 11.02 -20.14
N VAL A 355 -6.01 11.69 -19.28
CA VAL A 355 -6.09 11.35 -17.84
C VAL A 355 -6.45 9.88 -17.60
N ALA A 356 -7.26 9.29 -18.48
CA ALA A 356 -7.64 7.88 -18.40
C ALA A 356 -6.43 6.93 -18.51
N LEU A 357 -5.39 7.29 -19.27
CA LEU A 357 -4.16 6.50 -19.35
C LEU A 357 -3.40 6.55 -18.02
N LEU A 358 -3.29 7.72 -17.39
CA LEU A 358 -2.64 7.88 -16.09
C LEU A 358 -3.38 7.09 -15.00
N ARG A 359 -4.72 7.12 -15.00
CA ARG A 359 -5.54 6.30 -14.08
C ARG A 359 -5.36 4.80 -14.31
N ARG A 360 -5.16 4.36 -15.55
CA ARG A 360 -4.85 2.95 -15.86
C ARG A 360 -3.49 2.52 -15.32
N LEU A 361 -2.48 3.40 -15.36
CA LEU A 361 -1.17 3.14 -14.74
C LEU A 361 -1.30 2.97 -13.22
N TRP A 362 -2.06 3.85 -12.56
CA TRP A 362 -2.34 3.70 -11.13
C TRP A 362 -3.08 2.40 -10.81
N CYS A 363 -4.07 2.03 -11.63
CA CYS A 363 -4.81 0.77 -11.48
C CYS A 363 -3.87 -0.44 -11.57
N ALA A 364 -3.00 -0.48 -12.57
CA ALA A 364 -2.00 -1.52 -12.73
C ALA A 364 -1.04 -1.61 -11.53
N TRP A 365 -0.61 -0.46 -10.98
CA TRP A 365 0.23 -0.46 -9.77
C TRP A 365 -0.52 -1.02 -8.56
N ARG A 366 -1.78 -0.60 -8.36
CA ARG A 366 -2.62 -1.12 -7.28
C ARG A 366 -2.81 -2.63 -7.39
N GLN A 367 -2.88 -3.18 -8.60
CA GLN A 367 -3.06 -4.61 -8.88
C GLN A 367 -1.76 -5.43 -8.88
N GLY A 368 -0.66 -4.89 -8.32
CA GLY A 368 0.59 -5.64 -8.11
C GLY A 368 1.72 -5.28 -9.08
N GLY A 369 1.51 -4.41 -10.05
CA GLY A 369 2.60 -3.93 -10.92
C GLY A 369 3.57 -3.03 -10.16
N ASP A 370 4.78 -3.52 -9.84
CA ASP A 370 5.79 -2.72 -9.11
C ASP A 370 6.48 -1.68 -9.99
N LEU A 371 6.58 -1.98 -11.29
CA LEU A 371 7.09 -1.08 -12.31
C LEU A 371 6.08 -1.08 -13.45
N VAL A 372 5.36 0.02 -13.62
CA VAL A 372 4.30 0.13 -14.63
C VAL A 372 4.67 1.17 -15.66
N ALA A 373 4.69 0.79 -16.93
CA ALA A 373 5.00 1.71 -18.02
C ALA A 373 4.00 1.56 -19.17
N VAL A 374 3.87 2.61 -19.97
CA VAL A 374 3.08 2.55 -21.19
C VAL A 374 3.79 1.77 -22.29
N SER A 375 3.02 1.12 -23.16
CA SER A 375 3.55 0.46 -24.37
C SER A 375 2.71 0.80 -25.60
N VAL A 376 3.37 0.92 -26.75
CA VAL A 376 2.75 1.09 -28.08
C VAL A 376 3.18 -0.09 -28.92
N ASP A 377 2.23 -0.84 -29.49
CA ASP A 377 2.50 -2.03 -30.31
C ASP A 377 3.45 -3.04 -29.63
N GLY A 378 3.26 -3.25 -28.31
CA GLY A 378 4.10 -4.13 -27.49
C GLY A 378 5.47 -3.56 -27.10
N VAL A 379 5.83 -2.37 -27.59
CA VAL A 379 7.09 -1.70 -27.26
C VAL A 379 6.90 -0.75 -26.08
N VAL A 380 7.59 -1.05 -24.97
CA VAL A 380 7.65 -0.20 -23.77
C VAL A 380 8.19 1.18 -24.14
N ARG A 381 7.52 2.23 -23.66
CA ARG A 381 7.98 3.62 -23.77
C ARG A 381 8.48 4.12 -22.41
N GLY A 382 9.27 5.19 -22.44
CA GLY A 382 9.99 5.68 -21.26
C GLY A 382 9.10 6.34 -20.20
N ALA A 383 8.11 7.12 -20.62
CA ALA A 383 7.17 7.81 -19.74
C ALA A 383 5.83 7.99 -20.48
N PRO A 384 4.70 8.13 -19.76
CA PRO A 384 4.56 8.09 -18.30
C PRO A 384 4.81 6.69 -17.71
N ALA A 385 5.35 6.65 -16.49
CA ALA A 385 5.65 5.39 -15.78
C ALA A 385 5.48 5.54 -14.26
N VAL A 386 4.93 4.50 -13.61
CA VAL A 386 4.77 4.40 -12.14
C VAL A 386 5.87 3.52 -11.59
N PHE A 387 6.52 4.00 -10.54
CA PHE A 387 7.53 3.28 -9.79
C PHE A 387 7.03 3.07 -8.37
N ASP A 388 6.99 1.83 -7.93
CA ASP A 388 6.80 1.48 -6.52
C ASP A 388 7.97 2.01 -5.68
N ARG A 389 7.71 2.30 -4.40
CA ARG A 389 8.70 2.86 -3.46
C ARG A 389 10.01 2.08 -3.41
N ARG A 390 9.98 0.76 -3.67
CA ARG A 390 11.20 -0.07 -3.75
C ARG A 390 12.21 0.41 -4.79
N PHE A 391 11.75 1.11 -5.83
CA PHE A 391 12.61 1.65 -6.89
C PHE A 391 13.15 3.05 -6.58
N PHE A 392 12.66 3.74 -5.55
CA PHE A 392 13.06 5.12 -5.26
C PHE A 392 14.57 5.26 -5.04
N HIS A 393 15.17 4.34 -4.31
CA HIS A 393 16.61 4.33 -4.10
C HIS A 393 17.40 4.00 -5.39
N ALA A 394 16.85 3.18 -6.29
CA ALA A 394 17.48 2.96 -7.60
C ALA A 394 17.37 4.20 -8.50
N LEU A 395 16.26 4.94 -8.41
CA LEU A 395 16.04 6.18 -9.16
C LEU A 395 17.02 7.29 -8.76
N THR A 396 17.40 7.41 -7.48
CA THR A 396 18.37 8.43 -7.03
C THR A 396 19.80 8.16 -7.47
N ARG A 397 20.12 6.92 -7.86
CA ARG A 397 21.44 6.48 -8.37
C ARG A 397 21.58 6.59 -9.88
N LEU A 398 20.60 7.16 -10.58
CA LEU A 398 20.67 7.33 -12.02
C LEU A 398 21.65 8.44 -12.40
N GLU A 399 22.42 8.20 -13.47
CA GLU A 399 23.39 9.15 -13.99
C GLU A 399 23.04 9.60 -15.41
N GLY A 400 23.37 10.86 -15.71
CA GLY A 400 23.25 11.46 -17.03
C GLY A 400 21.83 11.69 -17.53
N ASP A 401 21.72 11.94 -18.84
CA ASP A 401 20.49 12.44 -19.46
C ASP A 401 19.51 11.34 -19.89
N ARG A 402 19.84 10.06 -19.62
CA ARG A 402 18.97 8.93 -19.97
C ARG A 402 17.79 8.74 -18.99
N GLY A 403 17.82 9.41 -17.84
CA GLY A 403 16.75 9.38 -16.84
C GLY A 403 16.33 7.96 -16.45
N ALA A 404 15.06 7.78 -16.10
CA ALA A 404 14.51 6.49 -15.69
C ALA A 404 14.41 5.44 -16.81
N ARG A 405 14.69 5.81 -18.08
CA ARG A 405 14.65 4.86 -19.22
C ARG A 405 15.65 3.71 -19.05
N ASN A 406 16.81 3.98 -18.46
CA ASN A 406 17.78 2.92 -18.21
C ASN A 406 17.25 1.88 -17.21
N LEU A 407 16.55 2.35 -16.16
CA LEU A 407 15.94 1.47 -15.16
C LEU A 407 14.87 0.58 -15.80
N LEU A 408 14.00 1.15 -16.65
CA LEU A 408 13.02 0.38 -17.42
C LEU A 408 13.67 -0.68 -18.32
N ARG A 409 14.79 -0.34 -18.96
CA ARG A 409 15.52 -1.31 -19.79
C ARG A 409 16.12 -2.45 -18.96
N THR A 410 16.70 -2.14 -17.80
CA THR A 410 17.29 -3.14 -16.90
C THR A 410 16.24 -4.09 -16.33
N HIS A 411 15.07 -3.56 -15.96
CA HIS A 411 13.97 -4.33 -15.36
C HIS A 411 12.90 -4.74 -16.37
N ARG A 412 13.23 -4.87 -17.66
CA ARG A 412 12.22 -5.08 -18.73
C ARG A 412 11.32 -6.29 -18.49
N GLY A 413 11.83 -7.35 -17.86
CA GLY A 413 11.06 -8.56 -17.52
C GLY A 413 10.06 -8.38 -16.37
N GLU A 414 10.19 -7.30 -15.60
CA GLU A 414 9.36 -6.98 -14.43
C GLU A 414 8.32 -5.89 -14.74
N ILE A 415 8.35 -5.32 -15.95
CA ILE A 415 7.45 -4.22 -16.34
C ILE A 415 6.04 -4.75 -16.59
N HIS A 416 5.09 -4.21 -15.84
CA HIS A 416 3.69 -4.30 -16.18
C HIS A 416 3.35 -3.22 -17.23
N THR A 417 2.86 -3.64 -18.40
CA THR A 417 2.61 -2.72 -19.52
C THR A 417 1.15 -2.29 -19.63
N VAL A 418 0.93 -1.00 -19.89
CA VAL A 418 -0.39 -0.44 -20.19
C VAL A 418 -0.40 0.05 -21.64
N SER A 419 -1.24 -0.56 -22.47
CA SER A 419 -1.35 -0.18 -23.89
C SER A 419 -1.81 1.27 -24.07
N ALA A 420 -1.12 2.01 -24.93
CA ALA A 420 -1.36 3.40 -25.29
C ALA A 420 -1.35 3.58 -26.82
N GLN A 421 -2.04 4.62 -27.30
CA GLN A 421 -1.94 5.05 -28.69
C GLN A 421 -0.69 5.89 -28.90
N ALA A 422 -0.01 5.74 -30.04
CA ALA A 422 1.19 6.52 -30.37
C ALA A 422 0.96 8.03 -30.29
N ALA A 423 -0.21 8.49 -30.76
CA ALA A 423 -0.59 9.91 -30.75
C ALA A 423 -0.64 10.51 -29.34
N TRP A 424 -0.93 9.72 -28.30
CA TRP A 424 -0.98 10.22 -26.92
C TRP A 424 0.41 10.51 -26.34
N LEU A 425 1.45 9.89 -26.91
CA LEU A 425 2.83 9.95 -26.41
C LEU A 425 3.72 10.82 -27.30
N GLN A 426 3.12 11.72 -28.10
CA GLN A 426 3.86 12.63 -28.95
C GLN A 426 4.56 13.70 -28.10
N ASP A 427 5.90 13.74 -28.21
CA ASP A 427 6.74 14.71 -27.52
C ASP A 427 6.83 16.03 -28.31
N VAL A 428 6.88 17.16 -27.59
CA VAL A 428 7.12 18.50 -28.15
C VAL A 428 8.55 18.94 -27.84
N ASP A 429 9.49 18.66 -28.74
CA ASP A 429 10.91 18.96 -28.57
C ASP A 429 11.42 20.08 -29.49
N THR A 430 10.78 20.24 -30.65
CA THR A 430 11.16 21.19 -31.71
C THR A 430 10.01 22.10 -32.12
N PRO A 431 10.29 23.26 -32.74
CA PRO A 431 9.24 24.12 -33.31
C PRO A 431 8.38 23.43 -34.38
N GLU A 432 8.92 22.45 -35.09
CA GLU A 432 8.20 21.60 -36.05
C GLU A 432 7.17 20.73 -35.34
N ASP A 433 7.56 20.05 -34.25
CA ASP A 433 6.64 19.24 -33.44
C ASP A 433 5.49 20.10 -32.92
N TRP A 434 5.80 21.30 -32.45
CA TRP A 434 4.81 22.24 -31.95
C TRP A 434 3.83 22.68 -33.05
N ARG A 435 4.32 23.02 -34.24
CA ARG A 435 3.46 23.39 -35.37
C ARG A 435 2.55 22.24 -35.79
N GLY A 436 3.06 21.02 -35.78
CA GLY A 436 2.28 19.81 -36.10
C GLY A 436 1.16 19.48 -35.10
N LEU A 437 1.17 20.07 -33.90
CA LEU A 437 0.07 19.95 -32.93
C LEU A 437 -0.99 21.05 -33.03
N GLN A 438 -0.69 22.16 -33.72
CA GLN A 438 -1.61 23.29 -33.85
C GLN A 438 -2.44 23.25 -35.14
N GLY A 439 -2.03 22.42 -36.11
CA GLY A 439 -2.79 22.13 -37.32
C GLY A 439 -3.45 20.78 -37.23
#